data_AF-A0A0M3HHT0-F1
#
_entry.id   AF-A0A0M3HHT0-F1
#
_cell.length_a   1.000
_cell.length_b   1.000
_cell.length_c   1.000
_cell.angle_alpha   90.00
_cell.angle_beta   90.00
_cell.angle_gamma   90.00
#
_symmetry.space_group_name_H-M   'P 1'
#
loop_
_entity.id
_entity.type
_entity.pdbx_description
1 polymer ?
#
loop_
_entity_poly.entity_id
_entity_poly.type
_entity_poly.pdbx_seq_one_letter_code
_entity_poly.pdbx_strand_id
1 'polypeptide(L)'
;MGFTTASEVHLKRSEIIQIETGSRELNRLLGGGIETGSITEVFGEFRTGKSQLCHTLAVMCQLPIDMGGAEGKCLWIDTEGTFRPERLLAVAERYKLSGQDVLDNVVYARCYNTDHQMQ
;
A
#
# COMPACT_ATOMS: atom_id res chain seq x y z
N MET A 1 -11.08 -26.76 9.85
CA MET A 1 -9.69 -26.33 10.12
C MET A 1 -8.90 -27.55 10.53
N GLY A 2 -7.80 -27.84 9.84
CA GLY A 2 -6.94 -28.99 10.12
C GLY A 2 -5.62 -28.57 10.76
N PHE A 3 -4.97 -29.49 11.46
CA PHE A 3 -3.58 -29.31 11.91
C PHE A 3 -2.64 -29.40 10.69
N THR A 4 -1.58 -28.59 10.68
CA THR A 4 -0.58 -28.48 9.61
C THR A 4 0.78 -28.33 10.27
N THR A 5 1.86 -28.71 9.59
CA THR A 5 3.21 -28.59 10.16
C THR A 5 3.71 -27.14 10.07
N ALA A 6 4.67 -26.77 10.92
CA ALA A 6 5.31 -25.45 10.84
C ALA A 6 5.99 -25.21 9.48
N SER A 7 6.53 -26.25 8.85
CA SER A 7 7.12 -26.19 7.51
C SER A 7 6.11 -25.82 6.44
N GLU A 8 4.90 -26.41 6.49
CA GLU A 8 3.80 -26.06 5.58
C GLU A 8 3.32 -24.62 5.79
N VAL A 9 3.26 -24.14 7.04
CA VAL A 9 2.95 -22.74 7.34
C VAL A 9 4.03 -21.82 6.77
N HIS A 10 5.30 -22.15 6.94
CA HIS A 10 6.42 -21.36 6.43
C HIS A 10 6.40 -21.26 4.90
N LEU A 11 6.18 -22.37 4.19
CA LEU A 11 6.02 -22.40 2.74
C LEU A 11 4.88 -21.48 2.28
N LYS A 12 3.69 -21.59 2.90
CA LYS A 12 2.56 -20.71 2.57
C LYS A 12 2.89 -19.24 2.83
N ARG A 13 3.63 -18.93 3.89
CA ARG A 13 4.07 -17.56 4.18
C ARG A 13 5.08 -17.03 3.17
N SER A 14 5.91 -17.89 2.58
CA SER A 14 6.86 -17.50 1.53
C SER A 14 6.19 -17.12 0.20
N GLU A 15 4.91 -17.48 0.03
CA GLU A 15 4.09 -17.14 -1.14
C GLU A 15 3.27 -15.86 -0.93
N ILE A 16 3.35 -15.22 0.25
CA ILE A 16 2.60 -13.99 0.53
C ILE A 16 3.16 -12.84 -0.32
N ILE A 17 2.26 -12.16 -1.02
CA ILE A 17 2.59 -10.95 -1.79
C ILE A 17 3.00 -9.84 -0.82
N GLN A 18 4.11 -9.19 -1.14
CA GLN A 18 4.61 -8.01 -0.44
C GLN A 18 4.69 -6.85 -1.43
N ILE A 19 4.04 -5.73 -1.10
CA ILE A 19 4.03 -4.54 -1.94
C ILE A 19 5.28 -3.72 -1.62
N GLU A 20 6.13 -3.50 -2.61
CA GLU A 20 7.33 -2.68 -2.46
C GLU A 20 6.98 -1.22 -2.15
N THR A 21 7.83 -0.58 -1.35
CA THR A 21 7.63 0.80 -0.88
C THR A 21 8.13 1.87 -1.85
N GLY A 22 8.74 1.47 -2.97
CA GLY A 22 9.47 2.35 -3.89
C GLY A 22 10.86 2.79 -3.38
N SER A 23 11.28 2.29 -2.21
CA SER A 23 12.61 2.48 -1.60
C SER A 23 13.26 1.13 -1.29
N ARG A 24 14.43 0.90 -1.89
CA ARG A 24 15.21 -0.33 -1.66
C ARG A 24 15.59 -0.54 -0.20
N GLU A 25 15.96 0.54 0.50
CA GLU A 25 16.40 0.44 1.90
C GLU A 25 15.23 0.16 2.84
N LEU A 26 14.05 0.73 2.57
CA LEU A 26 12.86 0.44 3.37
C LEU A 26 12.35 -0.98 3.10
N ASN A 27 12.36 -1.44 1.84
CA ASN A 27 12.05 -2.83 1.51
C ASN A 27 12.99 -3.80 2.25
N ARG A 28 14.30 -3.52 2.27
CA ARG A 28 15.27 -4.31 3.02
C ARG A 28 14.96 -4.35 4.51
N LEU A 29 14.60 -3.21 5.11
CA LEU A 29 14.24 -3.12 6.52
C LEU A 29 12.98 -3.95 6.84
N LEU A 30 12.01 -3.96 5.93
CA LEU A 30 10.74 -4.67 6.08
C LEU A 30 10.81 -6.15 5.66
N GLY A 31 11.94 -6.62 5.13
CA GLY A 31 12.08 -8.00 4.63
C GLY A 31 11.43 -8.24 3.27
N GLY A 32 11.19 -7.18 2.49
CA GLY A 32 10.76 -7.19 1.09
C GLY A 32 9.76 -6.09 0.76
N GLY A 33 8.80 -5.81 1.66
CA GLY A 33 7.81 -4.75 1.46
C GLY A 33 6.69 -4.80 2.51
N ILE A 34 5.55 -4.21 2.17
CA ILE A 34 4.34 -4.25 3.00
C ILE A 34 3.62 -5.59 2.75
N GLU A 35 3.55 -6.44 3.77
CA GLU A 35 2.97 -7.79 3.69
C GLU A 35 1.44 -7.77 3.61
N THR A 36 0.87 -8.41 2.59
CA THR A 36 -0.58 -8.62 2.48
C THR A 36 -1.12 -9.60 3.54
N GLY A 37 -2.40 -9.49 3.90
CA GLY A 37 -2.99 -10.33 4.95
C GLY A 37 -2.59 -9.94 6.39
N SER A 38 -1.90 -8.81 6.56
CA SER A 38 -1.50 -8.24 7.84
C SER A 38 -1.77 -6.73 7.90
N ILE A 39 -1.67 -6.14 9.09
CA ILE A 39 -1.74 -4.69 9.29
C ILE A 39 -0.33 -4.16 9.56
N THR A 40 0.10 -3.16 8.80
CA THR A 40 1.35 -2.42 9.04
C THR A 40 1.02 -1.00 9.49
N GLU A 41 1.46 -0.63 10.70
CA GLU A 41 1.29 0.72 11.24
C GLU A 41 2.51 1.59 10.93
N VAL A 42 2.27 2.82 10.43
CA VAL A 42 3.32 3.82 10.19
C VAL A 42 3.01 5.06 11.04
N PHE A 43 3.79 5.28 12.10
CA PHE A 43 3.58 6.37 13.06
C PHE A 43 4.79 7.33 13.14
N GLY A 44 4.57 8.51 13.72
CA GLY A 44 5.60 9.56 13.89
C GLY A 44 5.06 10.97 13.66
N GLU A 45 5.89 11.99 13.91
CA GLU A 45 5.51 13.41 13.84
C GLU A 45 5.07 13.88 12.44
N PHE A 46 4.41 15.04 12.35
CA PHE A 46 4.11 15.64 11.05
C PHE A 46 5.40 15.78 10.21
N ARG A 47 5.28 15.58 8.88
CA ARG A 47 6.39 15.67 7.92
C ARG A 47 7.47 14.59 8.01
N THR A 48 7.24 13.49 8.73
CA THR A 48 8.16 12.32 8.76
C THR A 48 7.98 11.32 7.62
N GLY A 49 7.20 11.65 6.59
CA GLY A 49 7.04 10.82 5.39
C GLY A 49 5.85 9.85 5.38
N LYS A 50 5.09 9.73 6.48
CA LYS A 50 3.90 8.84 6.57
C LYS A 50 2.95 8.97 5.38
N SER A 51 2.41 10.18 5.15
CA SER A 51 1.48 10.40 4.04
C SER A 51 2.14 10.19 2.68
N GLN A 52 3.44 10.48 2.53
CA GLN A 52 4.14 10.24 1.26
C GLN A 52 4.28 8.75 0.94
N LEU A 53 4.57 7.94 1.96
CA LEU A 53 4.59 6.49 1.84
C LEU A 53 3.21 5.97 1.43
N CYS A 54 2.12 6.45 2.05
CA CYS A 54 0.76 6.06 1.64
C CYS A 54 0.47 6.39 0.17
N HIS A 55 0.79 7.61 -0.31
CA HIS A 55 0.58 7.98 -1.72
C HIS A 55 1.39 7.10 -2.68
N THR A 56 2.61 6.73 -2.29
CA THR A 56 3.45 5.82 -3.07
C THR A 56 2.83 4.42 -3.12
N LEU A 57 2.42 3.88 -1.97
CA LEU A 57 1.82 2.55 -1.87
C LEU A 57 0.49 2.44 -2.65
N ALA A 58 -0.30 3.50 -2.69
CA ALA A 58 -1.54 3.56 -3.47
C ALA A 58 -1.33 3.38 -4.99
N VAL A 59 -0.11 3.66 -5.47
CA VAL A 59 0.29 3.39 -6.87
C VAL A 59 1.05 2.07 -6.97
N MET A 60 1.98 1.77 -6.05
CA MET A 60 2.75 0.53 -6.06
C MET A 60 1.87 -0.72 -6.02
N CYS A 61 0.76 -0.70 -5.27
CA CYS A 61 -0.15 -1.86 -5.20
C CYS A 61 -0.76 -2.23 -6.56
N GLN A 62 -0.82 -1.28 -7.50
CA GLN A 62 -1.39 -1.47 -8.83
C GLN A 62 -0.42 -2.10 -9.82
N LEU A 63 0.88 -2.09 -9.52
CA LEU A 63 1.90 -2.67 -10.40
C LEU A 63 1.77 -4.20 -10.46
N PRO A 64 2.26 -4.82 -11.55
CA PRO A 64 2.50 -6.26 -11.62
C PRO A 64 3.29 -6.81 -10.43
N ILE A 65 3.03 -8.06 -10.05
CA ILE A 65 3.74 -8.72 -8.93
C ILE A 65 5.25 -8.80 -9.19
N ASP A 66 5.65 -9.06 -10.44
CA ASP A 66 7.07 -9.12 -10.85
C ASP A 66 7.77 -7.75 -10.83
N MET A 67 7.00 -6.66 -10.69
CA MET A 67 7.49 -5.30 -10.46
C MET A 67 7.34 -4.85 -8.98
N GLY A 68 7.06 -5.78 -8.07
CA GLY A 68 6.90 -5.48 -6.64
C GLY A 68 5.53 -4.91 -6.26
N GLY A 69 4.53 -5.04 -7.12
CA GLY A 69 3.15 -4.66 -6.83
C GLY A 69 2.26 -5.84 -6.43
N ALA A 70 0.96 -5.67 -6.56
CA ALA A 70 -0.05 -6.69 -6.23
C ALA A 70 -1.20 -6.77 -7.25
N GLU A 71 -1.08 -6.09 -8.40
CA GLU A 71 -2.13 -6.01 -9.44
C GLU A 71 -3.49 -5.58 -8.88
N GLY A 72 -3.48 -4.76 -7.82
CA GLY A 72 -4.64 -4.44 -7.00
C GLY A 72 -5.01 -2.95 -7.02
N LYS A 73 -6.26 -2.67 -6.63
CA LYS A 73 -6.75 -1.30 -6.38
C LYS A 73 -6.44 -0.83 -4.97
N CYS A 74 -6.49 0.47 -4.74
CA CYS A 74 -6.33 1.07 -3.41
C CYS A 74 -7.66 1.62 -2.88
N LEU A 75 -8.00 1.30 -1.63
CA LEU A 75 -9.01 2.03 -0.88
C LEU A 75 -8.30 3.02 0.05
N TRP A 76 -8.52 4.31 -0.16
CA TRP A 76 -7.96 5.39 0.64
C TRP A 76 -9.01 5.99 1.56
N ILE A 77 -8.83 5.84 2.86
CA ILE A 77 -9.65 6.48 3.88
C ILE A 77 -8.87 7.65 4.47
N ASP A 78 -9.36 8.88 4.25
CA ASP A 78 -8.71 10.10 4.71
C ASP A 78 -9.48 10.75 5.86
N THR A 79 -8.82 10.87 7.02
CA THR A 79 -9.34 11.47 8.25
C THR A 79 -8.94 12.95 8.43
N GLU A 80 -7.87 13.41 7.77
CA GLU A 80 -7.34 14.78 7.96
C GLU A 80 -7.37 15.70 6.71
N GLY A 81 -7.64 15.15 5.53
CA GLY A 81 -7.84 15.92 4.30
C GLY A 81 -6.51 16.15 3.61
N THR A 82 -5.62 15.15 3.74
CA THR A 82 -4.22 15.19 3.33
C THR A 82 -4.00 14.48 1.99
N PHE A 83 -5.00 13.77 1.46
CA PHE A 83 -4.94 13.14 0.15
C PHE A 83 -4.82 14.18 -0.96
N ARG A 84 -3.84 14.01 -1.84
CA ARG A 84 -3.58 14.89 -2.99
C ARG A 84 -3.38 14.04 -4.24
N PRO A 85 -4.36 13.96 -5.16
CA PRO A 85 -4.25 13.17 -6.39
C PRO A 85 -3.00 13.46 -7.22
N GLU A 86 -2.51 14.71 -7.18
CA GLU A 86 -1.31 15.13 -7.93
C GLU A 86 -0.06 14.36 -7.48
N ARG A 87 -0.02 13.89 -6.23
CA ARG A 87 1.07 13.04 -5.73
C ARG A 87 1.03 11.63 -6.30
N LEU A 88 -0.15 11.09 -6.59
CA LEU A 88 -0.27 9.81 -7.30
C LEU A 88 0.26 9.96 -8.72
N LEU A 89 -0.10 11.06 -9.40
CA LEU A 89 0.39 11.34 -10.77
C LEU A 89 1.92 11.42 -10.84
N ALA A 90 2.57 12.04 -9.86
CA ALA A 90 4.03 12.09 -9.81
C ALA A 90 4.67 10.69 -9.62
N VAL A 91 4.04 9.81 -8.83
CA VAL A 91 4.50 8.43 -8.67
C VAL A 91 4.21 7.61 -9.93
N ALA A 92 3.05 7.80 -10.56
CA ALA A 92 2.69 7.15 -11.81
C ALA A 92 3.69 7.46 -12.94
N GLU A 93 4.12 8.73 -13.04
CA GLU A 93 5.14 9.17 -14.00
C GLU A 93 6.45 8.39 -13.84
N ARG A 94 6.91 8.20 -12.59
CA ARG A 94 8.13 7.42 -12.28
C ARG A 94 8.05 5.99 -12.82
N TYR A 95 6.88 5.37 -12.77
CA TYR A 95 6.64 4.01 -13.25
C TYR A 95 6.08 3.94 -14.67
N LYS A 96 5.99 5.08 -15.38
CA LYS A 96 5.45 5.19 -16.75
C LYS A 96 4.03 4.64 -16.89
N LEU A 97 3.22 4.82 -15.86
CA LEU A 97 1.82 4.41 -15.85
C LEU A 97 0.92 5.49 -16.43
N SER A 98 -0.26 5.09 -16.93
CA SER A 98 -1.34 6.02 -17.24
C SER A 98 -1.80 6.69 -15.94
N GLY A 99 -1.66 8.02 -15.86
CA GLY A 99 -2.12 8.77 -14.71
C GLY A 99 -3.62 8.62 -14.46
N GLN A 100 -4.42 8.55 -15.53
CA GLN A 100 -5.87 8.37 -15.44
C GLN A 100 -6.22 7.01 -14.83
N ASP A 101 -5.60 5.93 -15.33
CA ASP A 101 -5.87 4.58 -14.84
C ASP A 101 -5.45 4.44 -13.36
N VAL A 102 -4.33 5.08 -12.99
CA VAL A 102 -3.87 5.12 -11.60
C VAL A 102 -4.91 5.78 -10.69
N LEU A 103 -5.50 6.90 -11.12
CA LEU A 103 -6.54 7.59 -10.36
C LEU A 103 -7.83 6.77 -10.27
N ASP A 104 -8.26 6.14 -11.36
CA ASP A 104 -9.48 5.31 -11.41
C ASP A 104 -9.38 4.03 -10.55
N ASN A 105 -8.16 3.62 -10.23
CA ASN A 105 -7.87 2.49 -9.34
C ASN A 105 -7.74 2.88 -7.86
N VAL A 106 -7.88 4.17 -7.51
CA VAL A 106 -7.90 4.62 -6.11
C VAL A 106 -9.30 5.07 -5.73
N VAL A 107 -9.98 4.25 -4.92
CA VAL A 107 -11.26 4.62 -4.30
C VAL A 107 -10.96 5.49 -3.09
N TYR A 108 -11.47 6.72 -3.07
CA TYR A 108 -11.22 7.68 -2.00
C TYR A 108 -12.50 7.92 -1.18
N ALA A 109 -12.36 7.86 0.15
CA ALA A 109 -13.40 8.20 1.11
C ALA A 109 -12.88 9.19 2.14
N ARG A 110 -13.65 10.26 2.39
CA ARG A 110 -13.39 11.26 3.43
C ARG A 110 -14.17 10.90 4.69
N CYS A 111 -13.46 10.57 5.78
CA CYS A 111 -14.08 10.36 7.09
C CYS A 111 -14.02 11.65 7.90
N TYR A 112 -15.20 12.17 8.28
CA TYR A 112 -15.32 13.41 9.06
C TYR A 112 -15.40 13.16 10.57
N ASN A 113 -15.75 11.94 10.97
CA ASN A 113 -15.89 11.51 12.36
C ASN A 113 -15.79 9.97 12.43
N THR A 114 -15.77 9.44 13.66
CA THR A 114 -15.67 8.01 13.93
C THR A 114 -16.87 7.22 13.41
N ASP A 115 -18.09 7.77 13.49
CA ASP A 115 -19.31 7.09 13.03
C ASP A 115 -19.28 6.86 11.51
N HIS A 116 -18.78 7.82 10.74
CA HIS A 116 -18.56 7.71 9.30
C HIS A 116 -17.45 6.71 8.93
N GLN A 117 -16.51 6.42 9.83
CA GLN A 117 -15.44 5.45 9.59
C GLN A 117 -15.90 3.99 9.83
N MET A 118 -16.94 3.80 10.63
CA MET A 118 -17.46 2.46 10.99
C MET A 118 -18.52 1.93 10.02
N GLN A 119 -18.94 2.72 9.02
CA GLN A 119 -19.91 2.35 7.97
C GLN A 119 -19.19 1.90 6.70
#